data_AF-A0A6M0EYN2-F1
#
_entry.id   AF-A0A6M0EYN2-F1
#
_cell.length_a   1.000
_cell.length_b   1.000
_cell.length_c   1.000
_cell.angle_alpha   90.00
_cell.angle_beta   90.00
_cell.angle_gamma   90.00
#
_symmetry.space_group_name_H-M   'P 1'
#
loop_
_entity.id
_entity.type
_entity.pdbx_description
1 polymer ?
#
loop_
_entity_poly.entity_id
_entity_poly.type
_entity_poly.pdbx_seq_one_letter_code
_entity_poly.pdbx_strand_id
1 'polypeptide(L)'
;MTQNKLPSRLYLLIPWDLPIQQQLNEANKIKLRHILKQLLHALELSSYQEALDIINQELANLDMSHVLPASVASTQTMLKPWEVEDFNNYFKLMHVQTKEPADCVVWSLLTAYQTFLTLDESGSEFDSTQVEYLKEGFRSYAYMLARVFSLSLEEIK
;
A
#
# COMPACT_ATOMS: atom_id res chain seq x y z
N MET A 1 -16.21 -17.93 5.99
CA MET A 1 -15.80 -16.59 6.43
C MET A 1 -14.40 -16.71 7.00
N THR A 2 -13.38 -16.66 6.14
CA THR A 2 -11.98 -16.52 6.58
C THR A 2 -11.81 -15.07 6.98
N GLN A 3 -11.65 -14.81 8.28
CA GLN A 3 -11.25 -13.48 8.74
C GLN A 3 -9.89 -13.18 8.11
N ASN A 4 -9.86 -12.31 7.11
CA ASN A 4 -8.63 -11.82 6.51
C ASN A 4 -7.92 -11.00 7.58
N LYS A 5 -6.90 -11.61 8.19
CA LYS A 5 -6.15 -11.02 9.28
C LYS A 5 -5.32 -9.91 8.68
N LEU A 6 -5.66 -8.66 9.00
CA LEU A 6 -4.83 -7.50 8.69
C LEU A 6 -3.39 -7.80 9.13
N PRO A 7 -2.39 -7.39 8.33
CA PRO A 7 -1.01 -7.58 8.73
C PRO A 7 -0.76 -6.85 10.05
N SER A 8 -0.07 -7.53 10.98
CA SER A 8 0.18 -6.99 12.32
C SER A 8 1.02 -5.71 12.34
N ARG A 9 1.68 -5.40 11.21
CA ARG A 9 2.47 -4.19 10.99
C ARG A 9 2.37 -3.74 9.53
N LEU A 10 2.38 -2.42 9.32
CA LEU A 10 2.54 -1.83 7.99
C LEU A 10 4.04 -1.79 7.64
N TYR A 11 4.37 -2.26 6.46
CA TYR A 11 5.74 -2.23 5.95
C TYR A 11 6.01 -0.89 5.30
N LEU A 12 7.11 -0.25 5.68
CA LEU A 12 7.54 1.00 5.08
C LEU A 12 8.94 0.78 4.53
N LEU A 13 9.13 1.01 3.23
CA LEU A 13 10.48 1.07 2.70
C LEU A 13 11.24 2.17 3.42
N ILE A 14 12.53 1.93 3.66
CA ILE A 14 13.41 3.00 4.12
C ILE A 14 13.41 4.14 3.10
N PRO A 15 13.47 5.42 3.53
CA PRO A 15 13.28 6.55 2.62
C PRO A 15 14.21 6.57 1.41
N TRP A 16 15.44 6.06 1.58
CA TRP A 16 16.46 6.01 0.53
C TRP A 16 16.18 4.96 -0.56
N ASP A 17 15.35 3.97 -0.26
CA ASP A 17 14.96 2.89 -1.18
C ASP A 17 13.63 3.18 -1.88
N LEU A 18 13.00 4.33 -1.61
CA LEU A 18 11.77 4.72 -2.28
C LEU A 18 12.03 4.97 -3.77
N PRO A 19 11.33 4.26 -4.67
CA PRO A 19 11.57 4.41 -6.09
C PRO A 19 11.07 5.77 -6.58
N ILE A 20 11.97 6.58 -7.14
CA ILE A 20 11.61 7.82 -7.86
C ILE A 20 11.25 7.48 -9.32
N GLN A 21 12.02 6.57 -9.90
CA GLN A 21 11.77 5.90 -11.18
C GLN A 21 12.27 4.47 -11.07
N GLN A 22 11.49 3.50 -11.53
CA GLN A 22 11.89 2.09 -11.48
C GLN A 22 11.55 1.39 -12.78
N GLN A 23 12.58 0.87 -13.45
CA GLN A 23 12.39 0.03 -14.62
C GLN A 23 12.01 -1.39 -14.18
N LEU A 24 10.76 -1.76 -14.45
CA LEU A 24 10.25 -3.10 -14.18
C LEU A 24 10.51 -4.02 -15.38
N ASN A 25 10.69 -5.31 -15.10
CA ASN A 25 10.57 -6.35 -16.13
C ASN A 25 9.12 -6.46 -16.60
N GLU A 26 8.89 -7.06 -17.78
CA GLU A 26 7.55 -7.13 -18.38
C GLU A 26 6.53 -7.89 -17.52
N ALA A 27 6.95 -8.95 -16.84
CA ALA A 27 6.07 -9.70 -15.93
C ALA A 27 5.57 -8.82 -14.78
N ASN A 28 6.47 -8.07 -14.12
CA ASN A 28 6.14 -7.13 -13.07
C ASN A 28 5.32 -5.96 -13.58
N LYS A 29 5.55 -5.46 -14.80
CA LYS A 29 4.68 -4.43 -15.40
C LYS A 29 3.25 -4.91 -15.54
N ILE A 30 3.05 -6.11 -16.10
CA ILE A 30 1.71 -6.68 -16.27
C ILE A 30 1.03 -6.87 -14.91
N LYS A 31 1.74 -7.48 -13.96
CA LYS A 31 1.27 -7.74 -12.58
C LYS A 31 0.86 -6.45 -11.88
N LEU A 32 1.76 -5.47 -11.78
CA LEU A 32 1.50 -4.23 -11.04
C LEU A 32 0.48 -3.34 -11.76
N ARG A 33 0.44 -3.34 -13.10
CA ARG A 33 -0.62 -2.66 -13.84
C ARG A 33 -1.99 -3.25 -13.52
N HIS A 34 -2.10 -4.57 -13.46
CA HIS A 34 -3.34 -5.25 -13.11
C HIS A 34 -3.79 -4.86 -11.70
N ILE A 35 -2.90 -5.00 -10.71
CA ILE A 35 -3.16 -4.67 -9.31
C ILE A 35 -3.62 -3.21 -9.15
N LEU A 36 -2.92 -2.26 -9.77
CA LEU A 36 -3.29 -0.84 -9.68
C LEU A 36 -4.63 -0.55 -10.35
N LYS A 37 -4.97 -1.22 -11.45
CA LYS A 37 -6.30 -1.11 -12.06
C LYS A 37 -7.40 -1.70 -11.16
N GLN A 38 -7.12 -2.81 -10.48
CA GLN A 38 -8.07 -3.40 -9.53
C GLN A 38 -8.27 -2.51 -8.30
N LEU A 39 -7.22 -1.86 -7.80
CA LEU A 39 -7.36 -0.84 -6.75
C LEU A 39 -8.26 0.32 -7.21
N LEU A 40 -8.01 0.87 -8.40
CA LEU A 40 -8.84 1.93 -8.96
C LEU A 40 -10.31 1.48 -9.11
N HIS A 41 -10.54 0.24 -9.54
CA HIS A 41 -11.89 -0.31 -9.61
C HIS A 41 -12.54 -0.44 -8.23
N ALA A 42 -11.82 -0.96 -7.24
CA ALA A 42 -12.31 -1.12 -5.87
C ALA A 42 -12.64 0.21 -5.17
N LEU A 43 -12.02 1.32 -5.57
CA LEU A 43 -12.33 2.66 -5.05
C LEU A 43 -13.72 3.15 -5.48
N GLU A 44 -14.18 2.75 -6.68
CA GLU A 44 -15.48 3.13 -7.26
C GLU A 44 -16.66 2.30 -6.74
N LEU A 45 -16.39 1.18 -6.08
CA LEU A 45 -17.45 0.31 -5.59
C LEU A 45 -18.16 0.94 -4.39
N SER A 46 -19.49 0.84 -4.41
CA SER A 46 -20.34 1.18 -3.27
C SER A 46 -20.35 0.08 -2.19
N SER A 47 -20.05 -1.16 -2.58
CA SER A 47 -20.01 -2.31 -1.68
C SER A 47 -18.63 -2.47 -1.05
N TYR A 48 -18.54 -2.22 0.25
CA TYR A 48 -17.30 -2.41 1.01
C TYR A 48 -16.78 -3.83 0.95
N GLN A 49 -17.68 -4.83 1.02
CA GLN A 49 -17.30 -6.23 0.96
C GLN A 49 -16.70 -6.59 -0.41
N GLU A 50 -17.29 -6.12 -1.50
CA GLU A 50 -16.75 -6.38 -2.85
C GLU A 50 -15.39 -5.69 -3.05
N ALA A 51 -15.25 -4.44 -2.58
CA ALA A 51 -13.96 -3.75 -2.60
C ALA A 51 -12.91 -4.52 -1.78
N LEU A 52 -13.27 -5.00 -0.60
CA LEU A 52 -12.39 -5.75 0.28
C LEU A 52 -11.95 -7.08 -0.34
N ASP A 53 -12.86 -7.80 -1.00
CA ASP A 53 -12.55 -9.07 -1.68
C ASP A 53 -11.55 -8.87 -2.81
N ILE A 54 -11.71 -7.82 -3.64
CA ILE A 54 -10.74 -7.45 -4.68
C ILE A 54 -9.36 -7.17 -4.07
N ILE A 55 -9.31 -6.35 -3.01
CA ILE A 55 -8.04 -5.97 -2.38
C ILE A 55 -7.34 -7.18 -1.75
N ASN A 56 -8.09 -8.08 -1.12
CA ASN A 56 -7.54 -9.31 -0.55
C ASN A 56 -6.95 -10.24 -1.63
N GLN A 57 -7.63 -10.36 -2.77
CA GLN A 57 -7.13 -11.12 -3.90
C GLN A 57 -5.80 -10.54 -4.42
N GLU A 58 -5.73 -9.22 -4.61
CA GLU A 58 -4.51 -8.59 -5.11
C GLU A 58 -3.36 -8.58 -4.10
N LEU A 59 -3.66 -8.50 -2.80
CA LEU A 59 -2.66 -8.69 -1.74
C LEU A 59 -2.04 -10.10 -1.78
N ALA A 60 -2.82 -11.13 -2.07
CA ALA A 60 -2.34 -12.50 -2.20
C ALA A 60 -1.44 -12.72 -3.44
N ASN A 61 -1.56 -11.85 -4.45
CA ASN A 61 -0.75 -11.88 -5.67
C ASN A 61 0.64 -11.23 -5.49
N LEU A 62 0.89 -10.55 -4.37
CA LEU A 62 2.16 -9.90 -4.07
C LEU A 62 3.03 -10.80 -3.18
N ASP A 63 4.23 -11.13 -3.66
CA ASP A 63 5.18 -11.93 -2.90
C ASP A 63 6.01 -11.04 -1.96
N MET A 64 5.69 -11.13 -0.67
CA MET A 64 6.38 -10.40 0.39
C MET A 64 7.45 -11.23 1.12
N SER A 65 7.76 -12.44 0.62
CA SER A 65 8.75 -13.34 1.25
C SER A 65 10.19 -12.80 1.23
N HIS A 66 10.48 -11.87 0.32
CA HIS A 66 11.79 -11.23 0.18
C HIS A 66 11.98 -9.99 1.07
N VAL A 67 10.95 -9.59 1.82
CA VAL A 67 10.99 -8.41 2.67
C VAL A 67 11.68 -8.72 3.99
N LEU A 68 12.70 -7.92 4.31
CA LEU A 68 13.48 -8.06 5.54
C LEU A 68 13.34 -6.78 6.38
N PRO A 69 13.28 -6.89 7.73
CA PRO A 69 13.40 -5.72 8.58
C PRO A 69 14.68 -4.94 8.27
N ALA A 70 14.54 -3.62 8.12
CA ALA A 70 15.67 -2.73 7.96
C ALA A 70 16.10 -2.19 9.33
N SER A 71 17.39 -2.23 9.60
CA SER A 71 17.97 -1.52 10.75
C SER A 71 18.17 -0.06 10.35
N VAL A 72 17.32 0.83 10.85
CA VAL A 72 17.47 2.28 10.64
C VAL A 72 18.50 2.79 11.65
N ALA A 73 19.79 2.68 11.31
CA ALA A 73 20.89 3.11 12.18
C ALA A 73 20.94 4.64 12.37
N SER A 74 20.33 5.40 11.45
CA SER A 74 20.20 6.85 11.52
C SER A 74 18.97 7.28 10.75
N THR A 75 18.19 8.20 11.33
CA THR A 75 17.08 8.86 10.64
C THR A 75 17.53 10.11 9.88
N GLN A 76 18.81 10.49 9.98
CA GLN A 76 19.31 11.80 9.53
C GLN A 76 18.50 12.98 10.11
N THR A 77 17.88 12.78 11.27
CA THR A 77 17.16 13.80 12.03
C THR A 77 17.73 13.94 13.44
N MET A 78 17.19 14.88 14.22
CA MET A 78 17.53 15.02 15.65
C MET A 78 16.88 13.97 16.55
N LEU A 79 16.01 13.10 16.00
CA LEU A 79 15.35 12.04 16.75
C LEU A 79 16.34 10.96 17.17
N LYS A 80 16.26 10.57 18.44
CA LYS A 80 17.01 9.45 19.00
C LYS A 80 16.44 8.13 18.48
N PRO A 81 17.26 7.08 18.32
CA PRO A 81 16.78 5.77 17.84
C PRO A 81 15.56 5.22 18.62
N TRP A 82 15.52 5.42 19.94
CA TRP A 82 14.40 4.94 20.76
C TRP A 82 13.09 5.71 20.52
N GLU A 83 13.14 7.00 20.16
CA GLU A 83 11.95 7.80 19.83
C GLU A 83 11.32 7.30 18.53
N VAL A 84 12.16 6.88 17.59
CA VAL A 84 11.77 6.30 16.31
C VAL A 84 11.19 4.89 16.52
N GLU A 85 11.80 4.10 17.40
CA GLU A 85 11.29 2.78 17.77
C GLU A 85 9.94 2.86 18.48
N ASP A 86 9.78 3.81 19.42
CA ASP A 86 8.51 4.05 20.12
C ASP A 86 7.40 4.44 19.13
N PHE A 87 7.68 5.39 18.22
CA PHE A 87 6.76 5.76 17.14
C PHE A 87 6.37 4.56 16.28
N ASN A 88 7.34 3.76 15.83
CA ASN A 88 7.07 2.58 15.02
C ASN A 88 6.22 1.55 15.78
N ASN A 89 6.48 1.33 17.07
CA ASN A 89 5.71 0.39 17.89
C ASN A 89 4.27 0.87 18.16
N TYR A 90 4.10 2.19 18.35
CA TYR A 90 2.79 2.82 18.54
C TYR A 90 1.94 2.69 17.27
N PHE A 91 2.48 3.08 16.11
CA PHE A 91 1.79 3.04 14.82
C PHE A 91 1.85 1.68 14.11
N LYS A 92 2.43 0.66 14.74
CA LYS A 92 2.63 -0.69 14.16
C LYS A 92 3.34 -0.64 12.81
N LEU A 93 4.39 0.17 12.71
CA LEU A 93 5.21 0.29 11.51
C LEU A 93 6.42 -0.63 11.61
N MET A 94 6.86 -1.14 10.47
CA MET A 94 8.13 -1.84 10.32
C MET A 94 8.85 -1.27 9.12
N HIS A 95 10.02 -0.67 9.36
CA HIS A 95 10.91 -0.30 8.27
C HIS A 95 11.51 -1.55 7.65
N VAL A 96 11.49 -1.64 6.33
CA VAL A 96 11.92 -2.82 5.59
C VAL A 96 12.82 -2.48 4.42
N GLN A 97 13.59 -3.47 4.02
CA GLN A 97 14.40 -3.49 2.80
C GLN A 97 14.01 -4.72 1.97
N THR A 98 14.06 -4.58 0.64
CA THR A 98 13.69 -5.66 -0.28
C THR A 98 14.38 -5.45 -1.62
N LYS A 99 14.53 -6.54 -2.38
CA LYS A 99 14.98 -6.50 -3.78
C LYS A 99 13.86 -6.08 -4.74
N GLU A 100 12.61 -6.13 -4.30
CA GLU A 100 11.42 -5.79 -5.08
C GLU A 100 10.67 -4.62 -4.43
N PRO A 101 11.22 -3.39 -4.47
CA PRO A 101 10.62 -2.24 -3.79
C PRO A 101 9.25 -1.86 -4.36
N ALA A 102 9.02 -2.08 -5.65
CA ALA A 102 7.72 -1.82 -6.29
C ALA A 102 6.59 -2.65 -5.66
N ASP A 103 6.82 -3.95 -5.47
CA ASP A 103 5.86 -4.86 -4.84
C ASP A 103 5.57 -4.41 -3.40
N CYS A 104 6.61 -4.02 -2.64
CA CYS A 104 6.44 -3.56 -1.27
C CYS A 104 5.61 -2.27 -1.15
N VAL A 105 5.84 -1.29 -2.03
CA VAL A 105 5.07 -0.04 -2.01
C VAL A 105 3.62 -0.28 -2.39
N VAL A 106 3.36 -1.10 -3.42
CA VAL A 106 2.00 -1.46 -3.83
C VAL A 106 1.29 -2.25 -2.73
N TRP A 107 1.97 -3.22 -2.10
CA TRP A 107 1.43 -3.98 -0.97
C TRP A 107 1.03 -3.06 0.19
N SER A 108 1.86 -2.06 0.49
CA SER A 108 1.61 -1.10 1.57
C SER A 108 0.40 -0.22 1.28
N LEU A 109 0.24 0.21 0.02
CA LEU A 109 -0.93 0.96 -0.44
C LEU A 109 -2.22 0.14 -0.32
N LEU A 110 -2.21 -1.11 -0.79
CA LEU A 110 -3.35 -2.02 -0.70
C LEU A 110 -3.71 -2.32 0.77
N THR A 111 -2.70 -2.55 1.62
CA THR A 111 -2.88 -2.79 3.06
C THR A 111 -3.51 -1.59 3.76
N ALA A 112 -3.08 -0.37 3.42
CA ALA A 112 -3.66 0.84 3.97
C ALA A 112 -5.14 0.99 3.57
N TYR A 113 -5.48 0.70 2.30
CA TYR A 113 -6.87 0.73 1.85
C TYR A 113 -7.72 -0.41 2.45
N GLN A 114 -7.17 -1.62 2.57
CA GLN A 114 -7.81 -2.75 3.26
C GLN A 114 -8.15 -2.39 4.73
N THR A 115 -7.21 -1.75 5.41
CA THR A 115 -7.40 -1.27 6.79
C THR A 115 -8.52 -0.24 6.86
N PHE A 116 -8.54 0.71 5.92
CA PHE A 116 -9.61 1.70 5.81
C PHE A 116 -10.98 1.03 5.61
N LEU A 117 -11.11 0.09 4.67
CA LEU A 117 -12.37 -0.65 4.43
C LEU A 117 -12.85 -1.40 5.68
N THR A 118 -11.92 -2.01 6.43
CA THR A 118 -12.25 -2.73 7.68
C THR A 118 -12.72 -1.78 8.79
N LEU A 119 -12.15 -0.57 8.86
CA LEU A 119 -12.57 0.44 9.83
C LEU A 119 -13.96 0.99 9.50
N ASP A 120 -14.26 1.20 8.23
CA ASP A 120 -15.56 1.69 7.78
C ASP A 120 -16.66 0.64 8.05
N GLU A 121 -16.38 -0.64 7.79
CA GLU A 121 -17.29 -1.75 8.11
C GLU A 121 -17.61 -1.85 9.61
N SER A 122 -16.68 -1.48 10.49
CA SER A 122 -16.84 -1.60 11.95
C SER A 122 -17.90 -0.66 12.57
N GLY A 123 -18.65 0.09 11.75
CA GLY A 123 -19.74 0.97 12.18
C GLY A 123 -19.25 2.33 12.67
N SER A 124 -18.03 2.71 12.27
CA SER A 124 -17.51 4.06 12.48
C SER A 124 -18.29 5.01 11.57
N GLU A 125 -19.09 5.93 12.12
CA GLU A 125 -19.68 7.02 11.31
C GLU A 125 -18.56 7.98 10.88
N PHE A 126 -17.88 7.65 9.80
CA PHE A 126 -16.97 8.57 9.14
C PHE A 126 -17.77 9.60 8.34
N ASP A 127 -17.32 10.85 8.37
CA ASP A 127 -17.85 11.88 7.49
C ASP A 127 -17.64 11.48 6.03
N SER A 128 -18.72 11.42 5.25
CA SER A 128 -18.69 10.95 3.87
C SER A 128 -17.80 11.81 2.97
N THR A 129 -17.65 13.10 3.27
CA THR A 129 -16.75 13.99 2.53
C THR A 129 -15.29 13.62 2.81
N GLN A 130 -14.94 13.32 4.06
CA GLN A 130 -13.59 12.85 4.42
C GLN A 130 -13.27 11.49 3.80
N VAL A 131 -14.25 10.57 3.77
CA VAL A 131 -14.11 9.27 3.08
C VAL A 131 -13.78 9.47 1.61
N GLU A 132 -14.51 10.36 0.92
CA GLU A 132 -14.28 10.65 -0.49
C GLU A 132 -12.91 11.28 -0.73
N TYR A 133 -12.48 12.23 0.10
CA TYR A 133 -11.12 12.80 0.01
C TYR A 133 -10.03 11.75 0.23
N LEU A 134 -10.25 10.80 1.13
CA LEU A 134 -9.31 9.71 1.35
C LEU A 134 -9.23 8.79 0.12
N LYS A 135 -10.37 8.44 -0.48
CA LYS A 135 -10.43 7.66 -1.73
C LYS A 135 -9.70 8.38 -2.87
N GLU A 136 -9.88 9.68 -3.02
CA GLU A 136 -9.14 10.48 -4.01
C GLU A 136 -7.63 10.53 -3.73
N GLY A 137 -7.23 10.50 -2.45
CA GLY A 137 -5.83 10.32 -2.05
C GLY A 137 -5.26 8.98 -2.52
N PHE A 138 -5.98 7.88 -2.31
CA PHE A 138 -5.60 6.56 -2.81
C PHE A 138 -5.51 6.52 -4.34
N ARG A 139 -6.50 7.11 -5.04
CA ARG A 139 -6.50 7.24 -6.50
C ARG A 139 -5.27 7.98 -7.00
N SER A 140 -4.97 9.14 -6.42
CA SER A 140 -3.81 9.96 -6.77
C SER A 140 -2.51 9.19 -6.56
N TYR A 141 -2.41 8.44 -5.47
CA TYR A 141 -1.23 7.62 -5.19
C TYR A 141 -1.07 6.45 -6.18
N ALA A 142 -2.16 5.80 -6.59
CA ALA A 142 -2.11 4.75 -7.61
C ALA A 142 -1.56 5.27 -8.95
N TYR A 143 -2.00 6.45 -9.41
CA TYR A 143 -1.48 7.09 -10.62
C TYR A 143 -0.03 7.55 -10.46
N MET A 144 0.36 8.05 -9.27
CA MET A 144 1.75 8.38 -8.98
C MET A 144 2.65 7.14 -9.11
N LEU A 145 2.26 6.01 -8.54
CA LEU A 145 3.01 4.75 -8.64
C LEU A 145 3.08 4.26 -10.09
N ALA A 146 1.98 4.34 -10.85
CA ALA A 146 2.01 4.02 -12.27
C ALA A 146 3.04 4.86 -13.03
N ARG A 147 3.15 6.16 -12.73
CA ARG A 147 4.19 7.02 -13.32
C ARG A 147 5.59 6.58 -12.93
N VAL A 148 5.84 6.31 -11.64
CA VAL A 148 7.14 5.81 -11.13
C VAL A 148 7.56 4.53 -11.84
N PHE A 149 6.60 3.64 -12.11
CA PHE A 149 6.80 2.34 -12.74
C PHE A 149 6.69 2.36 -14.28
N SER A 150 6.46 3.53 -14.88
CA SER A 150 6.24 3.69 -16.33
C SER A 150 5.09 2.81 -16.88
N LEU A 151 3.96 2.78 -16.17
CA LEU A 151 2.76 2.03 -16.52
C LEU A 151 1.66 2.95 -17.04
N SER A 152 0.92 2.50 -18.05
CA SER A 152 -0.34 3.13 -18.44
C SER A 152 -1.52 2.45 -17.75
N LEU A 153 -2.26 3.19 -16.93
CA LEU A 153 -3.50 2.72 -16.30
C LEU A 153 -4.74 3.07 -17.13
N GLU A 154 -4.62 4.03 -18.05
CA GLU A 154 -5.69 4.39 -18.97
C GLU A 154 -5.86 3.30 -20.04
N GLU A 155 -7.10 3.03 -20.41
CA GLU A 155 -7.38 2.27 -21.62
C GLU A 155 -7.22 3.21 -22.80
N ILE A 156 -6.24 2.92 -23.68
CA ILE A 156 -6.22 3.53 -25.00
C ILE A 156 -7.45 2.96 -25.71
N LYS A 157 -8.51 3.77 -25.79
CA LYS A 157 -9.69 3.49 -26.60
C LYS A 157 -9.37 3.60 -28.09
#